data_AF-A0A7V9LE81-F1
#
_entry.id   AF-A0A7V9LE81-F1
#
_cell.length_a   1.000
_cell.length_b   1.000
_cell.length_c   1.000
_cell.angle_alpha   90.00
_cell.angle_beta   90.00
_cell.angle_gamma   90.00
#
_symmetry.space_group_name_H-M   'P 1'
#
loop_
_entity.id
_entity.type
_entity.pdbx_description
1 polymer ?
#
loop_
_entity_poly.entity_id
_entity_poly.type
_entity_poly.pdbx_seq_one_letter_code
_entity_poly.pdbx_strand_id
1 'polypeptide(L)' 'MIRRYSGDKKSLEARSGDNGKTWSVKLFDTGRLTEYSGGSLAEVDALAAKNGLKLDVGK' A
#
# COMPACT_ATOMS: atom_id res chain seq x y z
N MET A 1 -11.16 2.03 -5.38
CA MET A 1 -9.85 2.62 -5.77
C MET A 1 -8.73 1.66 -5.37
N ILE A 2 -7.70 1.47 -6.19
CA ILE A 2 -6.54 0.64 -5.86
C ILE A 2 -5.28 1.45 -6.13
N ARG A 3 -4.36 1.48 -5.17
CA ARG A 3 -3.03 2.05 -5.28
C ARG A 3 -2.03 0.94 -5.06
N ARG A 4 -1.12 0.75 -6.00
CA ARG A 4 -0.01 -0.18 -5.84
C ARG A 4 1.24 0.64 -5.61
N TYR A 5 2.13 0.13 -4.79
CA TYR A 5 3.43 0.70 -4.57
C TYR A 5 4.44 -0.42 -4.77
N SER A 6 5.53 -0.11 -5.47
CA SER A 6 6.56 -1.08 -5.81
C SER A 6 7.93 -0.53 -5.46
N GLY A 7 8.80 -1.45 -5.08
CA GLY A 7 10.22 -1.22 -4.83
C GLY A 7 11.03 -2.47 -5.15
N ASP A 8 12.34 -2.41 -4.91
CA ASP A 8 13.32 -3.42 -5.35
C ASP A 8 12.97 -4.87 -4.92
N LYS A 9 12.39 -5.04 -3.73
CA LYS A 9 12.03 -6.36 -3.15
C LYS A 9 10.74 -6.35 -2.33
N LYS A 10 9.99 -5.26 -2.42
CA LYS A 10 8.81 -5.00 -1.62
C LYS A 10 7.71 -4.46 -2.51
N SER A 11 6.48 -4.84 -2.20
CA SER A 11 5.29 -4.35 -2.88
C SER A 11 4.23 -4.04 -1.83
N LEU A 12 3.47 -2.98 -2.03
CA LEU A 12 2.36 -2.63 -1.16
C LEU A 12 1.13 -2.40 -2.02
N GLU A 13 0.08 -3.18 -1.80
CA GLU A 13 -1.20 -3.00 -2.46
C GLU A 13 -2.19 -2.41 -1.48
N ALA A 14 -2.68 -1.20 -1.78
CA ALA A 14 -3.69 -0.54 -0.99
C ALA A 14 -4.99 -0.46 -1.79
N ARG A 15 -6.07 -1.04 -1.25
CA ARG A 15 -7.40 -1.06 -1.87
C ARG A 15 -8.38 -0.36 -0.95
N SER A 16 -9.21 0.50 -1.53
CA SER A 16 -10.34 1.13 -0.86
C SER A 16 -11.65 0.78 -1.56
N GLY A 17 -12.58 0.21 -0.79
CA GLY A 17 -13.96 -0.05 -1.21
C GLY A 17 -14.90 1.11 -0.93
N ASP A 18 -14.65 1.88 0.13
CA ASP A 18 -15.52 2.95 0.64
C ASP A 18 -15.14 4.34 0.11
N ASN A 19 -14.88 4.42 -1.20
CA ASN A 19 -14.55 5.67 -1.90
C ASN A 19 -13.35 6.45 -1.32
N GLY A 20 -12.34 5.74 -0.82
CA GLY A 20 -11.12 6.35 -0.26
C GLY A 20 -11.17 6.63 1.25
N LYS A 21 -12.26 6.29 1.95
CA LYS A 21 -12.37 6.46 3.41
C LYS A 21 -11.50 5.48 4.19
N THR A 22 -11.61 4.21 3.86
CA THR A 22 -10.89 3.10 4.49
C THR A 22 -9.99 2.45 3.46
N TRP A 23 -8.74 2.19 3.85
CA TRP A 23 -7.80 1.49 3.01
C TRP A 23 -7.38 0.18 3.67
N SER A 24 -7.46 -0.89 2.88
CA SER A 24 -6.89 -2.19 3.19
C SER A 24 -5.58 -2.30 2.45
N VAL A 25 -4.49 -2.46 3.18
CA VAL A 25 -3.12 -2.48 2.69
C VAL A 25 -2.54 -3.88 2.83
N LYS A 26 -1.87 -4.38 1.79
CA LYS A 26 -1.13 -5.63 1.78
C LYS A 26 0.33 -5.32 1.45
N LEU A 27 1.20 -5.36 2.45
CA LEU A 27 2.63 -5.20 2.30
C LEU A 27 3.28 -6.58 2.11
N PHE A 28 3.85 -6.81 0.94
CA PHE A 28 4.76 -7.90 0.64
C PHE A 28 6.20 -7.44 0.86
N ASP A 29 6.93 -8.12 1.73
CA ASP A 29 8.34 -7.88 2.04
C ASP A 29 9.10 -9.22 2.04
N THR A 30 9.90 -9.50 1.00
CA THR A 30 10.80 -10.68 0.97
C THR A 30 10.13 -11.99 1.46
N GLY A 31 8.92 -12.28 0.95
CA GLY A 31 8.16 -13.49 1.30
C GLY A 31 7.29 -13.40 2.56
N ARG A 32 7.29 -12.26 3.26
CA ARG A 32 6.35 -11.97 4.35
C ARG A 32 5.23 -11.06 3.84
N LEU A 33 4.00 -11.55 3.94
CA LEU A 33 2.80 -10.76 3.70
C LEU A 33 2.30 -10.19 5.04
N THR A 34 2.15 -8.88 5.10
CA THR A 34 1.54 -8.17 6.23
C THR A 34 0.33 -7.39 5.74
N GLU A 35 -0.83 -7.66 6.33
CA GLU A 35 -2.08 -7.01 5.97
C GLU A 35 -2.47 -6.01 7.05
N TYR A 36 -2.80 -4.79 6.65
CA TYR A 36 -3.31 -3.72 7.50
C TYR A 36 -4.71 -3.35 7.01
N SER A 37 -5.67 -3.18 7.91
CA SER A 37 -7.02 -2.72 7.57
C SER A 37 -7.42 -1.56 8.47
N GLY A 38 -8.01 -0.53 7.87
CA GLY A 38 -8.60 0.60 8.60
C GLY A 38 -7.78 1.89 8.62
N GLY A 39 -6.72 1.98 7.81
CA GLY A 39 -5.92 3.20 7.70
C GLY A 39 -6.52 4.23 6.73
N SER A 40 -6.13 5.48 6.91
CA SER A 40 -6.39 6.57 5.95
C SER A 40 -5.38 6.53 4.79
N LEU A 41 -5.72 7.16 3.65
CA LEU A 41 -4.80 7.27 2.51
C LEU A 41 -3.42 7.82 2.88
N ALA A 42 -3.37 8.80 3.79
CA ALA A 42 -2.12 9.37 4.28
C ALA A 42 -1.26 8.34 5.02
N GLU A 43 -1.87 7.44 5.79
CA GLU A 43 -1.14 6.36 6.48
C GLU A 43 -0.62 5.32 5.49
N VAL A 44 -1.39 5.01 4.44
CA VAL A 44 -0.91 4.16 3.34
C VAL A 44 0.33 4.75 2.70
N ASP A 45 0.29 6.05 2.38
CA ASP A 45 1.40 6.75 1.73
C ASP A 45 2.63 6.83 2.65
N ALA A 46 2.41 7.14 3.94
CA ALA A 46 3.47 7.14 4.94
C ALA A 46 4.09 5.75 5.15
N LEU A 47 3.27 4.68 5.15
CA LEU A 47 3.75 3.30 5.25
C LEU A 47 4.57 2.90 4.04
N ALA A 48 4.11 3.27 2.84
CA ALA A 48 4.86 3.04 1.61
C ALA A 48 6.21 3.78 1.65
N ALA A 49 6.22 5.07 1.97
CA ALA A 49 7.43 5.88 2.08
C ALA A 49 8.41 5.32 3.13
N LYS A 50 7.91 4.90 4.30
CA LYS A 50 8.72 4.27 5.37
C LYS A 50 9.38 2.97 4.91
N ASN A 51 8.75 2.25 3.99
CA ASN A 51 9.30 1.02 3.39
C ASN A 51 10.12 1.28 2.12
N GLY A 52 10.35 2.54 1.74
CA GLY A 52 11.05 2.90 0.50
C GLY A 52 10.29 2.53 -0.77
N LEU A 53 8.98 2.38 -0.68
CA LEU A 53 8.10 2.04 -1.80
C LEU A 53 7.61 3.31 -2.49
N LYS A 54 7.50 3.25 -3.81
CA LYS A 54 6.96 4.35 -4.61
C LYS A 54 5.64 3.94 -5.22
N LEU A 55 4.71 4.90 -5.33
CA LEU A 55 3.42 4.67 -5.96
C LEU A 55 3.66 4.24 -7.41
N ASP A 56 3.25 3.01 -7.72
CA ASP A 56 3.21 2.47 -9.07
C ASP A 56 1.93 3.01 -9.72
N VAL A 57 2.09 4.14 -10.41
CA VAL A 57 1.04 4.68 -11.26
C VAL A 57 1.15 3.93 -12.58
N GLY A 58 0.51 2.76 -12.64
CA GLY A 58 0.47 1.94 -13.87
C GLY A 58 0.21 2.83 -15.09
N LYS A 59 1.13 2.78 -16.04
CA LYS A 59 1.13 3.58 -17.26
C LYS A 59 0.00 3.16 -18.21
#